data_AF-A0AAU5BM65-F1
#
_entry.id   AF-A0AAU5BM65-F1
#
_cell.length_a   1.000
_cell.length_b   1.000
_cell.length_c   1.000
_cell.angle_alpha   90.00
_cell.angle_beta   90.00
_cell.angle_gamma   90.00
#
_symmetry.space_group_name_H-M   'P 1'
#
loop_
_entity.id
_entity.type
_entity.pdbx_description
1 polymer ?
#
loop_
_entity_poly.entity_id
_entity_poly.type
_entity_poly.pdbx_seq_one_letter_code
_entity_poly.pdbx_strand_id
1 'polypeptide(L)'
;MSAHREALRALRDDIETAHFDAYSDAPWPPEVVPAYERASSMAEHRVAGGVRSAKGDHGMGIDVDVRDDAQFDVLLALAPFTIHAEGWRQGRQIFSASDTGTALMIAVTARQEALLMSRLGASGVPATAFTSRPRGRQGLFARWSRRRTA
;
A
#
# COMPACT_ATOMS: atom_id res chain seq x y z
N MET A 1 10.00 7.03 0.13
CA MET A 1 9.85 5.84 1.01
C MET A 1 9.15 6.15 2.34
N SER A 2 9.61 7.11 3.15
CA SER A 2 8.98 7.41 4.46
C SER A 2 7.50 7.80 4.38
N ALA A 3 7.08 8.56 3.36
CA ALA A 3 5.68 9.00 3.21
C ALA A 3 4.65 7.85 3.14
N HIS A 4 4.98 6.73 2.48
CA HIS A 4 4.09 5.57 2.39
C HIS A 4 3.91 4.91 3.76
N ARG A 5 5.00 4.78 4.51
CA ARG A 5 5.00 4.19 5.85
C ARG A 5 4.21 5.04 6.82
N GLU A 6 4.42 6.36 6.82
CA GLU A 6 3.68 7.25 7.71
C GLU A 6 2.20 7.34 7.34
N ALA A 7 1.86 7.29 6.05
CA ALA A 7 0.48 7.17 5.59
C ALA A 7 -0.20 5.90 6.13
N LEU A 8 0.43 4.74 5.95
CA LEU A 8 -0.09 3.47 6.47
C LEU A 8 -0.26 3.52 7.98
N ARG A 9 0.73 4.05 8.72
CA ARG A 9 0.64 4.21 10.18
C ARG A 9 -0.52 5.11 10.61
N ALA A 10 -0.78 6.19 9.88
CA ALA A 10 -1.90 7.10 10.17
C ALA A 10 -3.27 6.49 9.83
N LEU A 11 -3.31 5.56 8.88
CA LEU A 11 -4.54 4.91 8.40
C LEU A 11 -4.83 3.56 9.07
N ARG A 12 -3.86 2.97 9.78
CA ARG A 12 -3.92 1.59 10.30
C ARG A 12 -5.26 1.23 10.95
N ASP A 13 -5.74 2.06 11.88
CA ASP A 13 -6.95 1.78 12.66
C ASP A 13 -8.24 1.80 11.82
N ASP A 14 -8.20 2.41 10.64
CA ASP A 14 -9.33 2.56 9.74
C ASP A 14 -9.31 1.57 8.56
N ILE A 15 -8.21 0.83 8.37
CA ILE A 15 -8.09 -0.19 7.33
C ILE A 15 -8.80 -1.47 7.80
N GLU A 16 -9.79 -1.92 7.04
CA GLU A 16 -10.53 -3.15 7.29
C GLU A 16 -9.93 -4.34 6.53
N THR A 17 -9.51 -4.10 5.29
CA THR A 17 -8.77 -5.08 4.47
C THR A 17 -7.61 -4.40 3.77
N ALA A 18 -6.49 -5.11 3.68
CA ALA A 18 -5.33 -4.68 2.91
C ALA A 18 -4.78 -5.85 2.12
N HIS A 19 -4.25 -5.54 0.95
CA HIS A 19 -3.51 -6.50 0.14
C HIS A 19 -2.40 -5.79 -0.64
N PHE A 20 -1.40 -6.56 -1.05
CA PHE A 20 -0.32 -6.07 -1.90
C PHE A 20 0.22 -7.17 -2.78
N ASP A 21 0.96 -6.76 -3.82
CA ASP A 21 1.68 -7.67 -4.69
C ASP A 21 3.14 -7.76 -4.22
N ALA A 22 3.67 -8.96 -4.06
CA ALA A 22 5.10 -9.22 -3.89
C ALA A 22 5.86 -9.11 -5.24
N TYR A 23 5.54 -8.09 -6.03
CA TYR A 23 6.15 -7.74 -7.29
C TYR A 23 6.65 -6.29 -7.27
N SER A 24 7.77 -6.03 -7.95
CA SER A 24 8.39 -4.71 -8.07
C SER A 24 8.96 -4.57 -9.49
N ASP A 25 8.91 -3.37 -10.08
CA ASP A 25 9.54 -3.10 -11.38
C ASP A 25 11.07 -2.92 -11.25
N ALA A 26 11.57 -2.82 -10.02
CA ALA A 26 12.99 -2.73 -9.68
C ALA A 26 13.42 -3.88 -8.76
N PRO A 27 14.73 -4.22 -8.71
CA PRO A 27 15.23 -5.15 -7.71
C PRO A 27 14.86 -4.72 -6.29
N TRP A 28 14.44 -5.67 -5.45
CA TRP A 28 14.18 -5.39 -4.05
C TRP A 28 15.44 -4.89 -3.34
N PRO A 29 15.38 -3.76 -2.63
CA PRO A 29 16.49 -3.33 -1.79
C PRO A 29 16.86 -4.40 -0.75
N PRO A 30 18.15 -4.62 -0.44
CA PRO A 30 18.58 -5.65 0.51
C PRO A 30 17.86 -5.57 1.87
N GLU A 31 17.56 -4.37 2.34
CA GLU A 31 16.88 -4.13 3.61
C GLU A 31 15.42 -4.59 3.66
N VAL A 32 14.76 -4.80 2.52
CA VAL A 32 13.37 -5.28 2.47
C VAL A 32 13.25 -6.75 2.05
N VAL A 33 14.36 -7.41 1.66
CA VAL A 33 14.37 -8.84 1.31
C VAL A 33 13.76 -9.71 2.44
N PRO A 34 14.07 -9.51 3.73
CA PRO A 34 13.45 -10.31 4.79
C PRO A 34 11.93 -10.10 4.95
N ALA A 35 11.41 -8.95 4.50
CA ALA A 35 9.98 -8.71 4.46
C ALA A 35 9.33 -9.38 3.24
N TYR A 36 10.01 -9.37 2.09
CA TYR A 36 9.60 -10.10 0.90
C TYR A 36 9.52 -11.61 1.16
N GLU A 37 10.53 -12.20 1.80
CA GLU A 37 10.51 -13.63 2.14
C GLU A 37 9.34 -14.00 3.07
N ARG A 38 9.03 -13.11 4.03
CA ARG A 38 7.86 -13.25 4.89
C ARG A 38 6.55 -13.16 4.11
N ALA A 39 6.44 -12.24 3.15
CA ALA A 39 5.29 -12.13 2.27
C ALA A 39 5.05 -13.44 1.49
N SER A 40 6.12 -14.00 0.90
CA SER A 40 6.04 -15.29 0.19
C SER A 40 5.56 -16.42 1.11
N SER A 41 6.09 -16.48 2.33
CA SER A 41 5.66 -17.47 3.33
C SER A 41 4.18 -17.30 3.71
N MET A 42 3.70 -16.06 3.87
CA MET A 42 2.28 -15.77 4.14
C MET A 42 1.37 -16.30 3.02
N ALA A 43 1.77 -16.08 1.76
CA ALA A 43 1.02 -16.57 0.60
C ALA A 43 1.00 -18.11 0.55
N GLU A 44 2.12 -18.76 0.81
CA GLU A 44 2.23 -20.23 0.89
C GLU A 44 1.35 -20.82 1.99
N HIS A 45 1.34 -20.22 3.19
CA HIS A 45 0.47 -20.66 4.28
C HIS A 45 -1.02 -20.57 3.93
N ARG A 46 -1.45 -19.53 3.20
CA ARG A 46 -2.83 -19.39 2.72
C ARG A 46 -3.20 -20.46 1.69
N VAL A 47 -2.25 -20.89 0.86
CA VAL A 47 -2.44 -22.00 -0.07
C VAL A 47 -2.55 -23.32 0.69
N ALA A 48 -1.64 -23.59 1.62
CA ALA A 48 -1.67 -24.79 2.45
C ALA A 48 -2.96 -24.90 3.28
N GLY A 49 -3.48 -23.78 3.77
CA GLY A 49 -4.76 -23.68 4.48
C GLY A 49 -6.01 -23.71 3.59
N GLY A 50 -5.85 -23.83 2.27
CA GLY A 50 -6.98 -23.88 1.32
C GLY A 50 -7.73 -22.55 1.13
N VAL A 51 -7.23 -21.45 1.70
CA VAL A 51 -7.80 -20.10 1.55
C VAL A 51 -7.46 -19.54 0.17
N ARG A 52 -6.30 -19.91 -0.38
CA ARG A 52 -5.83 -19.50 -1.70
C ARG A 52 -5.62 -20.72 -2.61
N SER A 53 -5.90 -20.56 -3.90
CA SER A 53 -5.62 -21.60 -4.90
C SER A 53 -4.12 -21.81 -5.09
N ALA A 54 -3.68 -23.08 -5.08
CA ALA A 54 -2.31 -23.46 -5.41
C ALA A 54 -1.93 -23.24 -6.88
N LYS A 55 -2.92 -23.00 -7.76
CA LYS A 55 -2.70 -22.70 -9.19
C LYS A 55 -2.66 -21.20 -9.48
N GLY A 56 -2.91 -20.36 -8.47
CA GLY A 56 -2.86 -18.91 -8.60
C GLY A 56 -1.43 -18.39 -8.56
N ASP A 57 -1.22 -17.18 -9.05
CA ASP A 57 0.01 -16.46 -8.83
C ASP A 57 0.18 -16.22 -7.31
N HIS A 58 1.28 -16.71 -6.71
CA HIS A 58 1.51 -16.60 -5.27
C HIS A 58 1.97 -15.20 -4.84
N GLY A 59 2.54 -14.42 -5.76
CA GLY A 59 3.02 -13.08 -5.49
C GLY A 59 1.92 -12.01 -5.57
N MET A 60 0.82 -12.24 -6.28
CA MET A 60 -0.24 -11.22 -6.42
C MET A 60 -1.25 -11.23 -5.27
N GLY A 61 -1.73 -10.07 -4.85
CA GLY A 61 -2.88 -9.91 -3.95
C GLY A 61 -2.73 -10.71 -2.64
N ILE A 62 -1.61 -10.54 -1.96
CA ILE A 62 -1.36 -11.15 -0.65
C ILE A 62 -2.14 -10.36 0.40
N ASP A 63 -3.11 -11.02 1.05
CA ASP A 63 -3.90 -10.43 2.11
C ASP A 63 -3.06 -10.14 3.36
N VAL A 64 -3.27 -8.96 3.95
CA VAL A 64 -2.61 -8.50 5.17
C VAL A 64 -3.68 -8.22 6.23
N ASP A 65 -3.55 -8.87 7.38
CA ASP A 65 -4.25 -8.42 8.58
C ASP A 65 -3.46 -7.25 9.20
N VAL A 66 -3.96 -6.03 9.03
CA VAL A 66 -3.29 -4.83 9.56
C VAL A 66 -3.31 -4.74 11.09
N ARG A 67 -4.10 -5.58 11.77
CA ARG A 67 -4.12 -5.68 13.24
C ARG A 67 -3.01 -6.58 13.77
N ASP A 68 -2.49 -7.48 12.95
CA ASP A 68 -1.29 -8.25 13.24
C ASP A 68 -0.06 -7.36 12.96
N ASP A 69 0.70 -7.03 14.02
CA ASP A 69 1.89 -6.19 13.91
C ASP A 69 2.93 -6.75 12.92
N ALA A 70 3.11 -8.07 12.88
CA ALA A 70 4.11 -8.70 12.02
C ALA A 70 3.70 -8.62 10.54
N GLN A 71 2.42 -8.84 10.23
CA GLN A 71 1.91 -8.69 8.87
C GLN A 71 1.87 -7.22 8.44
N PHE A 72 1.51 -6.32 9.36
CA PHE A 72 1.52 -4.89 9.09
C PHE A 72 2.93 -4.36 8.83
N ASP A 73 3.94 -4.86 9.54
CA ASP A 73 5.35 -4.51 9.28
C ASP A 73 5.82 -4.97 7.90
N VAL A 74 5.33 -6.10 7.39
CA VAL A 74 5.59 -6.54 6.01
C VAL A 74 5.01 -5.54 5.02
N LEU A 75 3.75 -5.13 5.21
CA LEU A 75 3.11 -4.12 4.36
C LEU A 75 3.85 -2.78 4.41
N LEU A 76 4.24 -2.31 5.60
CA LEU A 76 5.04 -1.08 5.76
C LEU A 76 6.38 -1.18 5.03
N ALA A 77 7.03 -2.34 5.08
CA ALA A 77 8.31 -2.55 4.45
C ALA A 77 8.21 -2.51 2.92
N LEU A 78 7.21 -3.18 2.35
CA LEU A 78 7.10 -3.46 0.91
C LEU A 78 6.25 -2.46 0.12
N ALA A 79 5.26 -1.80 0.74
CA ALA A 79 4.41 -0.81 0.08
C ALA A 79 5.17 0.28 -0.72
N PRO A 80 6.34 0.78 -0.28
CA PRO A 80 7.11 1.76 -1.06
C PRO A 80 7.85 1.19 -2.28
N PHE A 81 7.80 -0.12 -2.52
CA PHE A 81 8.61 -0.80 -3.54
C PHE A 81 7.78 -1.73 -4.41
N THR A 82 6.56 -2.06 -3.99
CA THR A 82 5.67 -2.89 -4.79
C THR A 82 5.07 -2.11 -5.97
N ILE A 83 4.74 -2.84 -7.03
CA ILE A 83 3.90 -2.36 -8.13
C ILE A 83 2.46 -2.07 -7.67
N HIS A 84 2.02 -2.66 -6.56
CA HIS A 84 0.64 -2.55 -6.09
C HIS A 84 0.48 -2.86 -4.59
N ALA A 85 -0.11 -1.93 -3.85
CA ALA A 85 -0.65 -2.16 -2.51
C ALA A 85 -1.88 -1.30 -2.26
N GLU A 86 -2.87 -1.84 -1.56
CA GLU A 86 -4.12 -1.15 -1.27
C GLU A 86 -4.61 -1.39 0.15
N GLY A 87 -5.30 -0.39 0.69
CA GLY A 87 -6.03 -0.47 1.95
C GLY A 87 -7.44 0.06 1.78
N TRP A 88 -8.41 -0.67 2.32
CA TRP A 88 -9.84 -0.44 2.10
C TRP A 88 -10.57 -0.27 3.43
N ARG A 89 -11.60 0.59 3.40
CA ARG A 89 -12.56 0.80 4.49
C ARG A 89 -13.96 0.86 3.89
N GLN A 90 -14.87 0.02 4.36
CA GLN A 90 -16.28 0.03 3.93
C GLN A 90 -16.43 0.00 2.40
N GLY A 91 -15.63 -0.83 1.71
CA GLY A 91 -15.63 -0.94 0.25
C GLY A 91 -15.07 0.28 -0.50
N ARG A 92 -14.43 1.22 0.20
CA ARG A 92 -13.73 2.36 -0.40
C ARG A 92 -12.22 2.25 -0.17
N GLN A 93 -11.45 2.41 -1.24
CA GLN A 93 -10.00 2.50 -1.16
C GLN A 93 -9.60 3.80 -0.44
N ILE A 94 -8.80 3.65 0.61
CA ILE A 94 -8.27 4.76 1.43
C ILE A 94 -6.74 4.84 1.39
N PHE A 95 -6.09 3.81 0.89
CA PHE A 95 -4.66 3.77 0.62
C PHE A 95 -4.42 3.08 -0.72
N SER A 96 -3.53 3.64 -1.53
CA SER A 96 -2.99 3.01 -2.73
C SER A 96 -1.53 3.39 -2.89
N ALA A 97 -0.68 2.39 -3.06
CA ALA A 97 0.66 2.56 -3.59
C ALA A 97 0.78 1.77 -4.88
N SER A 98 1.33 2.38 -5.91
CA SER A 98 1.59 1.71 -7.18
C SER A 98 2.86 2.24 -7.86
N ASP A 99 3.20 1.65 -9.00
CA ASP A 99 4.32 2.09 -9.84
C ASP A 99 5.64 2.12 -9.06
N THR A 100 5.93 1.07 -8.29
CA THR A 100 7.16 0.91 -7.50
C THR A 100 7.40 2.12 -6.57
N GLY A 101 6.37 2.48 -5.81
CA GLY A 101 6.42 3.54 -4.79
C GLY A 101 6.52 4.97 -5.30
N THR A 102 6.29 5.20 -6.59
CA THR A 102 6.26 6.55 -7.17
C THR A 102 4.85 7.16 -7.17
N ALA A 103 3.82 6.33 -7.10
CA ALA A 103 2.43 6.75 -6.96
C ALA A 103 1.90 6.41 -5.56
N LEU A 104 1.45 7.43 -4.83
CA LEU A 104 0.80 7.30 -3.53
C LEU A 104 -0.50 8.09 -3.52
N MET A 105 -1.60 7.43 -3.19
CA MET A 105 -2.90 8.04 -2.95
C MET A 105 -3.42 7.63 -1.58
N ILE A 106 -3.94 8.61 -0.84
CA ILE A 106 -4.57 8.39 0.46
C ILE A 106 -5.88 9.18 0.57
N ALA A 107 -6.85 8.59 1.27
CA ALA A 107 -8.06 9.29 1.68
C ALA A 107 -8.09 9.39 3.20
N VAL A 108 -7.91 10.61 3.71
CA VAL A 108 -7.82 10.88 5.15
C VAL A 108 -9.00 11.72 5.65
N THR A 109 -9.26 11.61 6.96
CA THR A 109 -10.03 12.60 7.73
C THR A 109 -9.12 13.75 8.16
N ALA A 110 -9.69 14.88 8.59
CA ALA A 110 -8.91 16.02 9.09
C ALA A 110 -8.00 15.64 10.28
N ARG A 111 -8.47 14.74 11.16
CA ARG A 111 -7.67 14.22 12.28
C ARG A 111 -6.46 13.41 11.79
N GLN A 112 -6.67 12.53 10.82
CA GLN A 112 -5.59 11.72 10.23
C GLN A 112 -4.61 12.56 9.43
N GLU A 113 -5.09 13.58 8.73
CA GLU A 113 -4.23 14.55 8.04
C GLU A 113 -3.31 15.26 9.04
N ALA A 114 -3.85 15.78 10.14
CA ALA A 114 -3.05 16.41 11.19
C ALA A 114 -2.00 15.44 11.78
N LEU A 115 -2.39 14.19 12.05
CA LEU A 115 -1.47 13.16 12.54
C LEU A 115 -0.38 12.85 11.51
N LEU A 116 -0.75 12.69 10.24
CA LEU A 116 0.18 12.43 9.15
C LEU A 116 1.18 13.59 9.00
N MET A 117 0.71 14.84 8.96
CA MET A 117 1.59 16.01 8.84
C MET A 117 2.56 16.11 10.01
N SER A 118 2.12 15.82 11.23
CA SER A 118 2.99 15.75 12.40
C SER A 118 4.08 14.68 12.25
N ARG A 119 3.72 13.48 11.79
CA ARG A 119 4.66 12.36 11.56
C ARG A 119 5.67 12.63 10.45
N LEU A 120 5.23 13.25 9.36
CA LEU A 120 6.09 13.64 8.24
C LEU A 120 7.12 14.66 8.71
N GLY A 121 6.69 15.69 9.45
CA GLY A 121 7.59 16.68 10.04
C GLY A 121 8.64 16.05 10.96
N ALA A 122 8.25 15.13 11.83
CA ALA A 122 9.17 14.40 12.71
C ALA A 122 10.15 13.50 11.94
N SER A 123 9.76 13.02 10.76
CA SER A 123 10.58 12.17 9.89
C SER A 123 11.42 12.97 8.88
N GLY A 124 11.41 14.31 8.96
CA GLY A 124 12.11 15.19 8.02
C GLY A 124 11.53 15.19 6.60
N VAL A 125 10.32 14.66 6.40
CA VAL A 125 9.65 14.65 5.11
C VAL A 125 8.88 15.97 4.93
N PRO A 126 9.15 16.74 3.87
CA PRO A 126 8.41 17.97 3.61
C PRO A 126 6.92 17.72 3.44
N ALA A 127 6.07 18.60 3.99
CA ALA A 127 4.62 18.53 3.81
C ALA A 127 4.20 18.63 2.32
N THR A 128 5.05 19.21 1.47
CA THR A 128 4.88 19.28 0.02
C THR A 128 5.00 17.92 -0.68
N ALA A 129 5.37 16.85 0.04
CA ALA A 129 5.33 15.49 -0.49
C ALA A 129 3.91 15.03 -0.86
N PHE A 130 2.88 15.69 -0.33
CA PHE A 130 1.48 15.42 -0.66
C PHE A 130 0.86 16.64 -1.34
N THR A 131 0.04 16.40 -2.37
CA THR A 131 -0.86 17.40 -2.94
C THR A 131 -2.29 17.08 -2.49
N SER A 132 -2.98 18.06 -1.91
CA SER A 132 -4.37 17.88 -1.47
C SER A 132 -5.33 18.14 -2.62
N ARG A 133 -6.38 17.33 -2.71
CA ARG A 133 -7.49 17.56 -3.64
C ARG A 133 -8.80 17.52 -2.85
N PRO A 134 -9.59 18.62 -2.84
CA PRO A 134 -10.84 18.65 -2.09
C PRO A 134 -11.85 17.63 -2.65
N ARG A 135 -12.66 17.06 -1.74
CA ARG A 135 -13.65 15.98 -1.99
C ARG A 135 -14.69 16.28 -3.10
N GLY A 136 -14.78 17.51 -3.61
CA GLY A 136 -15.81 17.97 -4.55
C GLY A 136 -15.70 17.55 -6.01
N ARG A 137 -14.73 16.71 -6.41
CA ARG A 137 -14.61 16.20 -7.79
C ARG A 137 -14.28 14.70 -7.82
N GLN A 138 -15.12 13.87 -7.22
CA GLN A 138 -15.18 12.46 -7.60
C GLN A 138 -16.07 12.33 -8.85
N GLY A 139 -15.53 12.72 -9.99
CA GLY A 139 -15.95 12.12 -11.25
C GLY A 139 -15.41 10.69 -11.25
N LEU A 140 -16.30 9.73 -11.49
CA LEU A 140 -16.03 8.32 -11.72
C LEU A 140 -14.67 8.12 -12.40
N PHE A 141 -13.88 7.18 -11.85
CA PHE A 141 -12.66 6.64 -12.45
C PHE A 141 -12.73 6.62 -13.99
N ALA A 142 -12.03 7.53 -14.64
CA ALA A 142 -11.78 7.45 -16.06
C ALA A 142 -10.65 6.45 -16.29
N ARG A 143 -11.06 5.24 -16.68
CA ARG A 143 -10.20 4.13 -17.08
C ARG A 143 -9.62 4.41 -18.49
N TRP A 144 -8.28 4.45 -18.59
CA TRP A 144 -7.40 4.22 -19.78
C TRP A 144 -7.39 5.30 -20.90
N SER A 145 -6.34 5.58 -21.69
CA SER A 145 -5.05 4.93 -22.05
C SER A 145 -4.07 5.97 -22.64
N ARG A 146 -2.74 5.75 -22.59
CA ARG A 146 -1.78 6.49 -23.44
C ARG A 146 -2.10 6.27 -24.92
N ARG A 147 -2.16 7.35 -25.70
CA ARG A 147 -2.18 7.30 -27.17
C ARG A 147 -0.87 6.69 -27.66
N ARG A 148 -0.96 5.65 -28.48
CA ARG A 148 0.08 5.29 -29.45
C ARG A 148 -0.10 6.18 -30.68
N THR A 149 0.95 6.90 -31.04
CA THR A 149 1.20 7.52 -32.35
C THR A 149 2.72 7.60 -32.45
N ALA A 150 3.40 7.19 -33.52
CA ALA A 150 3.14 6.36 -34.68
C ALA A 150 4.52 5.81 -35.09
#